data_AF-A0A9N9MLA6-F1
#
_entry.id   AF-A0A9N9MLA6-F1
#
_cell.length_a   1.000
_cell.length_b   1.000
_cell.length_c   1.000
_cell.angle_alpha   90.00
_cell.angle_beta   90.00
_cell.angle_gamma   90.00
#
_symmetry.space_group_name_H-M   'P 1'
#
loop_
_entity.id
_entity.type
_entity.pdbx_description
1 polymer ?
#
loop_
_entity_poly.entity_id
_entity_poly.type
_entity_poly.pdbx_seq_one_letter_code
_entity_poly.pdbx_strand_id
1 'polypeptide(L)'
;MAASNVSRNLAMKEEFEEDKDLQNELKLLVDKITGSDPKLIPPALEMLKYLIRTSTTSMTSVPKPLKYLAPYYNVLKLTHKNMSKGTMKNIGDWGHEYIRQLESEIVQQWGLVHCEVGDKILLPLINDIIRFNCNHHAEIQACDLLMEIDQLNLLPQYIAENTYSRQEWTINKLLDTKRKCV
;
A
#
# COMPACT_ATOMS: atom_id res chain seq x y z
N MET A 1 17.25 -53.20 7.75
CA MET A 1 17.36 -52.49 6.45
C MET A 1 16.06 -51.81 6.00
N ALA A 2 14.86 -52.33 6.28
CA ALA A 2 13.60 -51.71 5.86
C ALA A 2 13.30 -50.32 6.47
N ALA A 3 13.55 -50.14 7.77
CA ALA A 3 13.28 -48.87 8.48
C ALA A 3 14.06 -47.66 7.94
N SER A 4 15.31 -47.88 7.49
CA SER A 4 16.17 -46.83 6.93
C SER A 4 15.74 -46.39 5.53
N ASN A 5 15.17 -47.30 4.72
CA ASN A 5 14.66 -46.96 3.38
C ASN A 5 13.29 -46.26 3.45
N VAL A 6 12.46 -46.61 4.43
CA VAL A 6 11.20 -45.90 4.70
C VAL A 6 11.50 -44.46 5.14
N SER A 7 12.40 -44.25 6.10
CA SER A 7 12.77 -42.90 6.57
C SER A 7 13.36 -42.02 5.45
N ARG A 8 14.17 -42.61 4.56
CA ARG A 8 14.73 -41.89 3.39
C ARG A 8 13.65 -41.53 2.37
N ASN A 9 12.69 -42.41 2.12
CA ASN A 9 11.55 -42.14 1.23
C ASN A 9 10.59 -41.09 1.81
N LEU A 10 10.38 -41.06 3.13
CA LEU A 10 9.60 -40.00 3.77
C LEU A 10 10.29 -38.64 3.64
N ALA A 11 11.58 -38.55 3.97
CA ALA A 11 12.33 -37.30 3.85
C ALA A 11 12.40 -36.76 2.41
N MET A 12 12.54 -37.63 1.40
CA MET A 12 12.48 -37.22 0.00
C MET A 12 11.09 -36.77 -0.44
N LYS A 13 10.03 -37.33 0.15
CA LYS A 13 8.65 -36.90 -0.10
C LYS A 13 8.37 -35.53 0.51
N GLU A 14 8.81 -35.33 1.75
CA GLU A 14 8.68 -34.07 2.49
C GLU A 14 9.40 -32.93 1.74
N GLU A 15 10.65 -33.13 1.30
CA GLU A 15 11.40 -32.10 0.55
C GLU A 15 10.76 -31.79 -0.81
N PHE A 16 10.16 -32.78 -1.49
CA PHE A 16 9.45 -32.58 -2.75
C PHE A 16 8.12 -31.84 -2.56
N GLU A 17 7.42 -32.09 -1.47
CA GLU A 17 6.13 -31.48 -1.13
C GLU A 17 6.31 -30.02 -0.70
N GLU A 18 7.32 -29.73 0.14
CA GLU A 18 7.74 -28.37 0.49
C GLU A 18 8.13 -27.53 -0.73
N ASP A 19 8.82 -28.15 -1.70
CA ASP A 19 9.24 -27.46 -2.92
C ASP A 19 8.04 -27.07 -3.80
N LYS A 20 7.02 -27.93 -3.83
CA LYS A 20 5.77 -27.68 -4.56
C LYS A 20 4.95 -26.57 -3.91
N ASP A 21 4.91 -26.53 -2.58
CA ASP A 21 4.23 -25.47 -1.84
C ASP A 21 4.92 -24.11 -2.03
N LEU A 22 6.26 -24.08 -1.99
CA LEU A 22 7.02 -22.87 -2.28
C LEU A 22 6.76 -22.36 -3.71
N GLN A 23 6.69 -23.26 -4.70
CA GLN A 23 6.35 -22.88 -6.08
C GLN A 23 4.93 -22.31 -6.19
N ASN A 24 3.95 -22.90 -5.50
CA ASN A 24 2.57 -22.42 -5.50
C ASN A 24 2.45 -21.04 -4.85
N GLU A 25 3.13 -20.83 -3.72
CA GLU A 25 3.12 -19.56 -3.00
C GLU A 25 3.77 -18.45 -3.82
N LEU A 26 4.94 -18.72 -4.43
CA LEU A 26 5.60 -17.76 -5.31
C LEU A 26 4.74 -17.41 -6.53
N LYS A 27 4.06 -18.40 -7.13
CA LYS A 27 3.13 -18.16 -8.24
C LYS A 27 1.97 -17.26 -7.81
N LEU A 28 1.35 -17.52 -6.65
CA LEU A 28 0.26 -16.70 -6.12
C LEU A 28 0.70 -15.23 -5.91
N LEU A 29 1.92 -15.01 -5.44
CA LEU A 29 2.47 -13.66 -5.26
C LEU A 29 2.70 -12.96 -6.60
N VAL A 30 3.20 -13.67 -7.62
CA VAL A 30 3.35 -13.12 -8.97
C VAL A 30 1.98 -12.78 -9.57
N ASP A 31 0.98 -13.64 -9.41
CA ASP A 31 -0.38 -13.39 -9.89
C ASP A 31 -0.99 -12.16 -9.21
N LYS A 32 -0.75 -11.96 -7.91
CA LYS A 32 -1.14 -10.74 -7.18
C LYS A 32 -0.41 -9.48 -7.68
N ILE A 33 0.88 -9.59 -8.02
CA ILE A 33 1.67 -8.45 -8.54
C ILE A 33 1.24 -8.07 -9.96
N THR A 34 0.83 -9.05 -10.76
CA THR A 34 0.42 -8.87 -12.17
C THR A 34 -1.07 -8.63 -12.34
N GLY A 35 -1.85 -8.80 -11.26
CA GLY A 35 -3.29 -8.59 -11.23
C GLY A 35 -3.71 -7.14 -11.40
N SER A 36 -5.02 -6.94 -11.56
CA SER A 36 -5.62 -5.63 -11.83
C SER A 36 -5.65 -4.70 -10.60
N ASP A 37 -5.48 -5.23 -9.38
CA ASP A 37 -5.57 -4.46 -8.15
C ASP A 37 -4.20 -3.98 -7.67
N PRO A 38 -3.84 -2.69 -7.88
CA PRO A 38 -2.55 -2.14 -7.44
C PRO A 38 -2.37 -2.19 -5.91
N LYS A 39 -3.48 -2.29 -5.16
CA LYS A 39 -3.49 -2.43 -3.69
C LYS A 39 -2.85 -3.73 -3.19
N LEU A 40 -2.86 -4.78 -4.01
CA LEU A 40 -2.30 -6.09 -3.64
C LEU A 40 -0.79 -6.19 -3.92
N ILE A 41 -0.23 -5.22 -4.66
CA ILE A 41 1.16 -5.26 -5.09
C ILE A 41 2.14 -5.02 -3.93
N PRO A 42 1.98 -3.99 -3.06
CA PRO A 42 2.87 -3.79 -1.91
C PRO A 42 2.94 -4.98 -0.94
N PRO A 43 1.82 -5.56 -0.44
CA PRO A 43 1.89 -6.70 0.45
C PRO A 43 2.42 -7.97 -0.23
N ALA A 44 2.16 -8.15 -1.53
CA ALA A 44 2.72 -9.27 -2.29
C ALA A 44 4.24 -9.14 -2.47
N LEU A 45 4.76 -7.93 -2.69
CA LEU A 45 6.21 -7.66 -2.78
C LEU A 45 6.93 -7.87 -1.44
N GLU A 46 6.34 -7.42 -0.33
CA GLU A 46 6.91 -7.65 1.01
C GLU A 46 6.96 -9.14 1.35
N MET A 47 5.89 -9.88 1.06
CA MET A 47 5.88 -11.34 1.24
C MET A 47 6.91 -12.04 0.34
N LEU A 48 7.06 -11.58 -0.91
CA LEU A 48 8.06 -12.12 -1.84
C LEU A 48 9.49 -11.89 -1.33
N LYS A 49 9.79 -10.69 -0.81
CA LYS A 49 11.08 -10.39 -0.17
C LYS A 49 11.32 -11.27 1.05
N TYR A 50 10.30 -11.46 1.88
CA TYR A 50 10.37 -12.30 3.07
C TYR A 50 10.73 -13.74 2.71
N LEU A 51 10.00 -14.37 1.77
CA LEU A 51 10.27 -15.73 1.29
C LEU A 51 11.68 -15.87 0.71
N ILE A 52 12.14 -14.89 -0.08
CA ILE A 52 13.51 -14.91 -0.60
C ILE A 52 14.53 -14.87 0.55
N ARG A 53 14.31 -14.08 1.61
CA ARG A 53 15.23 -13.95 2.75
C ARG A 53 15.20 -15.15 3.71
N THR A 54 14.06 -15.77 3.92
CA THR A 54 13.90 -16.89 4.86
C THR A 54 14.22 -18.24 4.23
N SER A 55 13.96 -18.41 2.94
CA SER A 55 14.32 -19.64 2.21
C SER A 55 15.79 -19.66 1.73
N THR A 56 16.59 -18.63 2.01
CA THR A 56 18.02 -18.50 1.63
C THR A 56 19.01 -18.89 2.72
N THR A 57 18.58 -19.58 3.77
CA THR A 57 19.45 -19.95 4.92
C THR A 57 20.60 -20.90 4.59
N SER A 58 20.71 -21.42 3.36
CA SER A 58 21.74 -22.38 2.97
C SER A 58 22.62 -21.87 1.84
N MET A 59 23.93 -21.94 2.10
CA MET A 59 25.05 -21.54 1.25
C MET A 59 25.04 -22.30 -0.10
N THR A 60 24.28 -21.80 -1.07
CA THR A 60 24.14 -22.35 -2.43
C THR A 60 24.26 -21.21 -3.45
N SER A 61 24.82 -21.50 -4.63
CA SER A 61 25.16 -20.46 -5.62
C SER A 61 23.96 -19.74 -6.23
N VAL A 62 22.75 -20.33 -6.17
CA VAL A 62 21.48 -19.69 -6.57
C VAL A 62 20.34 -20.19 -5.66
N PRO A 63 19.67 -19.29 -4.91
CA PRO A 63 18.51 -19.62 -4.09
C PRO A 63 17.37 -20.30 -4.87
N LYS A 64 16.79 -21.39 -4.33
CA LYS A 64 15.60 -22.06 -4.89
C LYS A 64 14.46 -21.07 -5.24
N PRO A 65 14.11 -20.08 -4.39
CA PRO A 65 13.09 -19.08 -4.74
C PRO A 65 13.40 -18.31 -6.03
N LEU A 66 14.66 -17.95 -6.27
CA LEU A 66 15.05 -17.23 -7.48
C LEU A 66 14.98 -18.13 -8.72
N LYS A 67 15.28 -19.43 -8.56
CA LYS A 67 15.13 -20.42 -9.64
C LYS A 67 13.66 -20.58 -10.06
N TYR A 68 12.73 -20.56 -9.11
CA TYR A 68 11.28 -20.64 -9.40
C TYR A 68 10.68 -19.34 -9.92
N LEU A 69 11.31 -18.19 -9.60
CA LEU A 69 10.91 -16.88 -10.13
C LEU A 69 11.45 -16.59 -11.53
N ALA A 70 12.47 -17.32 -12.00
CA ALA A 70 13.06 -17.16 -13.33
C ALA A 70 12.04 -17.05 -14.49
N PRO A 71 11.02 -17.93 -14.62
CA PRO A 71 10.02 -17.82 -15.70
C PRO A 71 9.15 -16.55 -15.60
N TYR A 72 8.95 -16.00 -14.40
CA TYR A 72 8.11 -14.83 -14.16
C TYR A 72 8.86 -13.50 -14.27
N TYR A 73 10.20 -13.53 -14.38
CA TYR A 73 11.04 -12.35 -14.43
C TYR A 73 10.64 -11.36 -15.54
N ASN A 74 10.30 -11.87 -16.73
CA ASN A 74 9.87 -11.04 -17.86
C ASN A 74 8.53 -10.36 -17.60
N VAL A 75 7.61 -11.06 -16.93
CA VAL A 75 6.29 -10.55 -16.58
C VAL A 75 6.42 -9.47 -15.51
N LEU A 76 7.19 -9.73 -14.44
CA LEU A 76 7.46 -8.76 -13.38
C LEU A 76 8.13 -7.49 -13.91
N LYS A 77 9.11 -7.63 -14.81
CA LYS A 77 9.79 -6.52 -15.47
C LYS A 77 8.84 -5.70 -16.35
N LEU A 78 7.93 -6.36 -17.06
CA LEU A 78 6.92 -5.69 -17.89
C LEU A 78 5.88 -4.96 -17.02
N THR A 79 5.40 -5.58 -15.95
CA THR A 79 4.48 -4.97 -14.98
C THR A 79 5.09 -3.74 -14.32
N HIS A 80 6.35 -3.84 -13.84
CA HIS A 80 7.07 -2.68 -13.29
C HIS A 80 7.24 -1.57 -14.34
N LYS A 81 7.57 -1.91 -15.59
CA LYS A 81 7.70 -0.94 -16.67
C LYS A 81 6.37 -0.26 -17.01
N ASN A 82 5.27 -1.01 -17.02
CA ASN A 82 3.92 -0.48 -17.25
C ASN A 82 3.47 0.41 -16.07
N MET A 83 3.77 0.01 -14.84
CA MET A 83 3.55 0.82 -13.63
C MET A 83 4.34 2.13 -13.68
N SER A 84 5.58 2.11 -14.16
CA SER A 84 6.43 3.30 -14.29
C SER A 84 6.09 4.23 -15.47
N LYS A 85 5.39 3.73 -16.50
CA LYS A 85 5.16 4.48 -17.76
C LYS A 85 3.84 5.25 -17.85
N GLY A 86 3.07 5.28 -16.77
CA GLY A 86 1.96 6.22 -16.64
C GLY A 86 0.59 5.56 -16.77
N THR A 87 -0.01 5.28 -15.62
CA THR A 87 -1.47 5.15 -15.51
C THR A 87 -1.99 5.55 -14.14
N MET A 88 -1.22 6.26 -13.33
CA MET A 88 -1.67 6.77 -12.05
C MET A 88 -2.17 8.21 -12.24
N LYS A 89 -3.21 8.37 -13.09
CA LYS A 89 -3.85 9.67 -13.35
C LYS A 89 -4.84 10.06 -12.24
N ASN A 90 -5.40 9.08 -11.54
CA ASN A 90 -6.31 9.31 -10.43
C ASN A 90 -5.66 8.81 -9.14
N ILE A 91 -5.72 9.63 -8.09
CA ILE A 91 -5.21 9.30 -6.76
C ILE A 91 -5.81 7.99 -6.21
N GLY A 92 -7.03 7.62 -6.65
CA GLY A 92 -7.70 6.41 -6.19
C GLY A 92 -7.12 5.09 -6.66
N ASP A 93 -6.30 5.13 -7.73
CA ASP A 93 -5.57 3.96 -8.22
C ASP A 93 -4.36 3.63 -7.31
N TRP A 94 -4.00 4.52 -6.37
CA TRP A 94 -2.80 4.40 -5.55
C TRP A 94 -3.03 3.58 -4.28
N GLY A 95 -4.30 3.41 -3.89
CA GLY A 95 -4.70 2.66 -2.72
C GLY A 95 -4.67 3.46 -1.42
N HIS A 96 -5.57 3.13 -0.50
CA HIS A 96 -5.75 3.86 0.77
C HIS A 96 -4.49 3.88 1.65
N GLU A 97 -3.69 2.80 1.65
CA GLU A 97 -2.49 2.71 2.48
C GLU A 97 -1.38 3.65 1.99
N TYR A 98 -1.20 3.75 0.67
CA TYR A 98 -0.25 4.71 0.09
C TYR A 98 -0.73 6.15 0.32
N ILE A 99 -2.04 6.40 0.22
CA ILE A 99 -2.63 7.71 0.53
C ILE A 99 -2.40 8.07 2.00
N ARG A 100 -2.54 7.13 2.95
CA ARG A 100 -2.21 7.35 4.38
C ARG A 100 -0.75 7.72 4.60
N GLN A 101 0.15 7.04 3.90
CA GLN A 101 1.57 7.34 3.98
C GLN A 101 1.88 8.73 3.40
N LEU A 102 1.28 9.06 2.26
CA LEU A 102 1.37 10.40 1.65
C LEU A 102 0.82 11.48 2.56
N GLU A 103 -0.33 11.26 3.23
CA GLU A 103 -0.88 12.19 4.22
C GLU A 103 0.13 12.47 5.34
N SER A 104 0.76 11.43 5.88
CA SER A 104 1.77 11.56 6.93
C SER A 104 3.00 12.34 6.46
N GLU A 105 3.47 12.08 5.23
CA GLU A 105 4.60 12.80 4.64
C GLU A 105 4.25 14.26 4.34
N ILE A 106 3.05 14.52 3.81
CA ILE A 106 2.55 15.88 3.55
C ILE A 106 2.50 16.69 4.84
N VAL A 107 1.95 16.14 5.93
CA VAL A 107 1.90 16.83 7.23
C VAL A 107 3.30 17.18 7.74
N GLN A 108 4.24 16.24 7.64
CA GLN A 108 5.63 16.48 8.03
C GLN A 108 6.29 17.59 7.20
N GLN A 109 6.11 17.57 5.87
CA GLN A 109 6.68 18.58 4.99
C GLN A 109 6.02 19.95 5.17
N TRP A 110 4.71 19.98 5.43
CA TRP A 110 3.94 21.20 5.67
C TRP A 110 4.47 21.96 6.89
N GLY A 111 4.80 21.24 7.97
CA GLY A 111 5.39 21.83 9.17
C GLY A 111 6.84 22.34 9.00
N LEU A 112 7.57 21.86 8.00
CA LEU A 112 8.99 22.18 7.79
C LEU A 112 9.23 23.27 6.73
N VAL A 113 8.34 23.39 5.73
CA VAL A 113 8.60 24.16 4.51
C VAL A 113 7.46 25.12 4.19
N HIS A 114 6.88 25.80 5.18
CA HIS A 114 5.83 26.80 4.98
C HIS A 114 6.36 27.97 4.13
N CYS A 115 6.36 27.79 2.81
CA CYS A 115 6.85 28.70 1.80
C CYS A 115 5.81 28.81 0.69
N GLU A 116 5.59 30.01 0.15
CA GLU A 116 4.54 30.32 -0.83
C GLU A 116 4.60 29.46 -2.12
N VAL A 117 5.74 28.81 -2.38
CA VAL A 117 5.96 27.92 -3.53
C VAL A 117 5.49 26.49 -3.22
N GLY A 118 5.69 26.03 -1.97
CA GLY A 118 5.25 24.73 -1.49
C GLY A 118 3.74 24.60 -1.53
N ASP A 119 3.02 25.65 -1.12
CA ASP A 119 1.56 25.69 -1.12
C ASP A 119 0.99 25.47 -2.53
N LYS A 120 1.57 26.07 -3.56
CA LYS A 120 1.10 25.93 -4.95
C LYS A 120 1.26 24.51 -5.50
N ILE A 121 2.19 23.75 -4.96
CA ILE A 121 2.49 22.38 -5.40
C ILE A 121 1.72 21.36 -4.55
N LEU A 122 1.66 21.57 -3.22
CA LEU A 122 1.00 20.67 -2.29
C LEU A 122 -0.52 20.83 -2.29
N LEU A 123 -1.07 22.04 -2.41
CA LEU A 123 -2.52 22.26 -2.32
C LEU A 123 -3.32 21.49 -3.39
N PRO A 124 -2.90 21.42 -4.67
CA PRO A 124 -3.58 20.57 -5.65
C PRO A 124 -3.60 19.09 -5.24
N LEU A 125 -2.48 18.59 -4.71
CA LEU A 125 -2.36 17.20 -4.26
C LEU A 125 -3.24 16.93 -3.02
N ILE A 126 -3.23 17.83 -2.05
CA ILE A 126 -4.08 17.78 -0.84
C ILE A 126 -5.55 17.77 -1.25
N ASN A 127 -5.95 18.64 -2.19
CA ASN A 127 -7.31 18.69 -2.70
C ASN A 127 -7.74 17.39 -3.37
N ASP A 128 -6.85 16.74 -4.12
CA ASP A 128 -7.14 15.45 -4.74
C ASP A 128 -7.28 14.33 -3.69
N ILE A 129 -6.44 14.33 -2.65
CA ILE A 129 -6.54 13.40 -1.51
C ILE A 129 -7.86 13.57 -0.76
N ILE A 130 -8.26 14.82 -0.47
CA ILE A 130 -9.52 15.13 0.23
C ILE A 130 -10.71 14.66 -0.61
N ARG A 131 -10.75 14.97 -1.91
CA ARG A 131 -11.80 14.47 -2.82
C ARG A 131 -11.88 12.96 -2.80
N PHE A 132 -10.73 12.28 -2.83
CA PHE A 132 -10.69 10.83 -2.78
C PHE A 132 -11.25 10.28 -1.47
N ASN A 133 -10.78 10.80 -0.34
CA ASN A 133 -11.24 10.38 0.98
C ASN A 133 -12.75 10.59 1.13
N CYS A 134 -13.27 11.74 0.69
CA CYS A 134 -14.70 12.02 0.69
C CYS A 134 -15.51 11.09 -0.23
N ASN A 135 -15.02 10.80 -1.44
CA ASN A 135 -15.69 9.87 -2.35
C ASN A 135 -15.66 8.41 -1.86
N HIS A 136 -14.77 8.06 -0.93
CA HIS A 136 -14.61 6.70 -0.41
C HIS A 136 -15.08 6.52 1.03
N HIS A 137 -15.90 7.44 1.57
CA HIS A 137 -16.42 7.37 2.95
C HIS A 137 -15.31 7.41 4.03
N ALA A 138 -14.20 8.08 3.74
CA ALA A 138 -13.07 8.31 4.64
C ALA A 138 -12.99 9.81 5.05
N GLU A 139 -14.13 10.45 5.28
CA GLU A 139 -14.22 11.89 5.55
C GLU A 139 -13.57 12.30 6.87
N ILE A 140 -13.57 11.39 7.86
CA ILE A 140 -12.87 11.61 9.13
C ILE A 140 -11.37 11.76 8.86
N GLN A 141 -10.81 10.92 8.00
CA GLN A 141 -9.40 10.98 7.61
C GLN A 141 -9.08 12.27 6.84
N ALA A 142 -10.00 12.73 5.97
CA ALA A 142 -9.88 14.03 5.34
C ALA A 142 -9.90 15.19 6.35
N CYS A 143 -10.75 15.11 7.39
CA CYS A 143 -10.80 16.10 8.47
C CYS A 143 -9.51 16.11 9.29
N ASP A 144 -8.98 14.93 9.63
CA ASP A 144 -7.74 14.79 10.39
C ASP A 144 -6.56 15.41 9.62
N LEU A 145 -6.42 15.09 8.33
CA LEU A 145 -5.41 15.69 7.45
C LEU A 145 -5.54 17.23 7.42
N LEU A 146 -6.74 17.76 7.20
CA LEU A 146 -7.00 19.20 7.15
C LEU A 146 -6.71 19.92 8.47
N MET A 147 -6.89 19.23 9.59
CA MET A 147 -6.61 19.76 10.92
C MET A 147 -5.09 19.87 11.17
N GLU A 148 -4.33 18.86 10.76
CA GLU A 148 -2.87 18.82 10.89
C GLU A 148 -2.17 19.89 10.03
N ILE A 149 -2.73 20.22 8.85
CA ILE A 149 -2.20 21.30 7.99
C ILE A 149 -2.82 22.68 8.25
N ASP A 150 -3.73 22.78 9.22
CA ASP A 150 -4.49 23.99 9.57
C ASP A 150 -5.28 24.63 8.40
N GLN A 151 -5.78 23.82 7.46
CA GLN A 151 -6.59 24.24 6.30
C GLN A 151 -8.04 23.76 6.40
N LEU A 152 -8.61 23.77 7.62
CA LEU A 152 -9.98 23.29 7.87
C LEU A 152 -11.06 24.11 7.13
N ASN A 153 -10.73 25.31 6.68
CA ASN A 153 -11.57 26.17 5.84
C ASN A 153 -11.91 25.57 4.47
N LEU A 154 -11.14 24.59 3.98
CA LEU A 154 -11.40 23.91 2.70
C LEU A 154 -12.48 22.84 2.82
N LEU A 155 -12.73 22.32 4.02
CA LEU A 155 -13.66 21.23 4.29
C LEU A 155 -15.08 21.42 3.70
N PRO A 156 -15.72 22.60 3.78
CA PRO A 156 -17.07 22.80 3.24
C PRO A 156 -17.17 22.62 1.72
N GLN A 157 -16.04 22.70 0.99
CA GLN A 157 -16.02 22.56 -0.47
C GLN A 157 -16.09 21.10 -0.93
N TYR A 158 -15.85 20.15 -0.01
CA TYR A 158 -15.72 18.73 -0.31
C TYR A 158 -16.82 17.86 0.32
N ILE A 159 -17.57 18.39 1.29
CA ILE A 159 -18.71 17.69 1.90
C ILE A 159 -19.95 17.90 1.03
N ALA A 160 -20.46 16.81 0.44
CA ALA A 160 -21.72 16.84 -0.29
C ALA A 160 -22.92 17.06 0.65
N GLU A 161 -23.97 17.74 0.17
CA GLU A 161 -25.20 18.06 0.94
C GLU A 161 -25.90 16.85 1.58
N ASN A 162 -25.66 15.61 1.11
CA ASN A 162 -26.31 14.42 1.67
C ASN A 162 -25.57 13.77 2.84
N THR A 163 -24.32 14.15 3.10
CA THR A 163 -23.43 13.45 4.05
C THR A 163 -23.54 14.01 5.49
N TYR A 164 -24.33 15.08 5.66
CA TYR A 164 -24.43 15.91 6.86
C TYR A 164 -24.87 15.15 8.12
N SER A 165 -25.72 14.13 8.02
CA SER A 165 -26.40 13.57 9.20
C SER A 165 -25.49 12.84 10.20
N ARG A 166 -24.35 12.27 9.77
CA ARG A 166 -23.41 11.54 10.67
C ARG A 166 -22.17 12.36 11.03
N GLN A 167 -21.84 13.36 10.21
CA GLN A 167 -20.58 14.10 10.25
C GLN A 167 -20.71 15.46 10.94
N GLU A 168 -21.92 16.04 10.99
CA GLU A 168 -22.19 17.31 11.67
C GLU A 168 -21.76 17.27 13.14
N TRP A 169 -22.01 16.17 13.87
CA TRP A 169 -21.60 16.07 15.28
C TRP A 169 -20.08 16.08 15.45
N THR A 170 -19.34 15.31 14.65
CA THR A 170 -17.88 15.22 14.76
C THR A 170 -17.22 16.53 14.33
N ILE A 171 -17.68 17.11 13.22
CA ILE A 171 -17.16 18.38 12.69
C ILE A 171 -17.48 19.53 13.66
N ASN A 172 -18.71 19.63 14.17
CA ASN A 172 -19.06 20.65 15.16
C ASN A 172 -18.28 20.48 16.47
N LYS A 173 -18.05 19.24 16.91
CA LYS A 173 -17.23 18.96 18.10
C LYS A 173 -15.76 19.36 17.89
N LEU A 174 -15.20 19.12 16.71
CA LEU A 174 -13.83 19.50 16.35
C LEU A 174 -13.68 21.03 16.22
N LEU A 175 -14.64 21.70 15.58
CA LEU A 175 -14.70 23.17 15.50
C LEU A 175 -14.85 23.83 16.87
N ASP A 176 -15.67 23.27 17.76
CA ASP A 176 -15.79 23.72 19.16
C ASP A 176 -14.52 23.49 19.98
N THR A 177 -13.77 22.44 19.67
CA THR A 177 -12.49 22.17 20.34
C THR A 177 -11.44 23.20 19.94
N LYS A 178 -11.32 23.52 18.64
CA LYS A 178 -10.43 24.59 18.15
C LYS A 178 -10.78 25.96 18.75
N ARG A 179 -12.08 26.31 18.88
CA ARG A 179 -12.50 27.59 19.51
C ARG A 179 -12.16 27.71 21.00
N LYS A 180 -11.94 26.59 21.70
CA LYS A 180 -11.61 26.57 23.14
C LYS A 180 -10.11 26.55 23.42
N CYS A 181 -9.28 26.29 22.40
CA CYS A 181 -7.82 26.21 22.52
C CYS A 181 -7.07 27.47 22.03
N VAL A 182 -7.81 28.51 21.63
CA VAL A 182 -7.31 29.88 21.38
C VAL A 182 -7.82 30.79 22.50
#